data_AF-A0A9D2S4H5-F1
#
_entry.id   AF-A0A9D2S4H5-F1
#
_cell.length_a   1.000
_cell.length_b   1.000
_cell.length_c   1.000
_cell.angle_alpha   90.00
_cell.angle_beta   90.00
_cell.angle_gamma   90.00
#
_symmetry.space_group_name_H-M   'P 1'
#
loop_
_entity.id
_entity.type
_entity.pdbx_description
1 polymer ?
#
loop_
_entity_poly.entity_id
_entity_poly.type
_entity_poly.pdbx_seq_one_letter_code
_entity_poly.pdbx_strand_id
1 'polypeptide(L)' 'AGRVDVVLVHNLTRIGREWGMTQSYIDLLTRHKVKLLCIRDRLLFDENGAAPILTIKNAECPL' A
#
# COMPACT_ATOMS: atom_id res chain seq x y z
N ALA A 1 -5.87 -17.56 -10.54
CA ALA A 1 -5.07 -16.80 -9.56
C ALA A 1 -6.03 -15.98 -8.69
N GLY A 2 -5.77 -15.86 -7.38
CA GLY A 2 -6.66 -15.17 -6.44
C GLY A 2 -6.75 -13.66 -6.70
N ARG A 3 -7.91 -13.06 -6.42
CA ARG A 3 -8.10 -11.61 -6.51
C ARG A 3 -7.50 -10.96 -5.27
N VAL A 4 -6.53 -10.07 -5.48
CA VAL A 4 -5.95 -9.23 -4.43
C VAL A 4 -6.50 -7.82 -4.61
N ASP A 5 -7.07 -7.25 -3.57
CA ASP A 5 -7.63 -5.89 -3.59
C ASP A 5 -6.68 -4.90 -2.88
N VAL A 6 -5.99 -5.36 -1.82
CA VAL A 6 -5.07 -4.56 -1.01
C VAL A 6 -3.82 -5.38 -0.63
N VAL A 7 -2.65 -4.75 -0.75
CA VAL A 7 -1.36 -5.25 -0.22
C VAL A 7 -0.99 -4.40 0.98
N LEU A 8 -0.85 -5.03 2.15
CA LEU A 8 -0.43 -4.36 3.38
C LEU A 8 1.07 -4.54 3.58
N VAL A 9 1.80 -3.44 3.74
CA VAL A 9 3.22 -3.46 4.09
C VAL A 9 3.47 -2.59 5.31
N HIS A 10 4.33 -3.08 6.20
CA HIS A 10 4.73 -2.28 7.35
C HIS A 10 5.59 -1.08 6.92
N ASN A 11 6.49 -1.27 5.95
CA ASN A 11 7.41 -0.26 5.43
C ASN A 11 7.72 -0.54 3.96
N LEU A 12 7.79 0.50 3.13
CA LEU A 12 8.17 0.42 1.71
C LEU A 12 9.53 -0.23 1.48
N THR A 13 10.46 -0.17 2.44
CA THR A 13 11.76 -0.87 2.34
C THR A 13 11.64 -2.40 2.29
N ARG A 14 10.47 -2.97 2.61
CA ARG A 14 10.18 -4.41 2.42
C ARG A 14 9.88 -4.76 0.96
N ILE A 15 9.51 -3.78 0.14
CA ILE A 15 9.26 -3.94 -1.30
C ILE A 15 10.58 -3.83 -2.06
N GLY A 16 11.38 -2.82 -1.74
CA GLY A 16 12.68 -2.58 -2.35
C GLY A 16 13.47 -1.53 -1.60
N ARG A 17 14.81 -1.68 -1.61
CA ARG A 17 15.72 -0.69 -1.00
C ARG A 17 15.85 0.56 -1.89
N GLU A 18 15.84 0.37 -3.21
CA GLU A 18 15.93 1.44 -4.19
C GLU A 18 14.55 2.00 -4.51
N TRP A 19 14.42 3.32 -4.46
CA TRP A 19 13.14 4.00 -4.68
C TRP A 19 12.57 3.74 -6.09
N GLY A 20 13.42 3.70 -7.12
CA GLY A 20 12.99 3.43 -8.50
C GLY A 20 12.30 2.07 -8.65
N MET A 21 12.86 1.02 -8.04
CA MET A 21 12.26 -0.32 -8.05
C MET A 21 10.97 -0.38 -7.25
N THR A 22 10.95 0.25 -6.07
CA THR A 22 9.74 0.37 -5.25
C THR A 22 8.63 1.09 -6.01
N GLN A 23 8.96 2.15 -6.73
CA GLN A 23 8.01 2.91 -7.54
C GLN A 23 7.47 2.08 -8.71
N SER A 24 8.32 1.33 -9.43
CA SER A 24 7.86 0.41 -10.48
C SER A 24 6.94 -0.68 -9.95
N TYR A 25 7.17 -1.18 -8.73
CA TYR A 25 6.29 -2.17 -8.11
C TYR A 25 4.94 -1.55 -7.70
N ILE A 26 4.95 -0.33 -7.15
CA ILE A 26 3.72 0.41 -6.84
C ILE A 26 2.91 0.61 -8.12
N ASP A 27 3.55 1.07 -9.19
CA ASP A 27 2.91 1.29 -10.50
C ASP A 27 2.29 0.01 -11.07
N LEU A 28 2.98 -1.13 -10.89
CA LEU A 28 2.43 -2.44 -11.28
C LEU A 28 1.15 -2.76 -10.49
N LEU A 29 1.14 -2.54 -9.16
CA LEU A 29 -0.03 -2.80 -8.32
C LEU A 29 -1.21 -1.91 -8.71
N THR A 30 -0.97 -0.60 -8.89
CA THR A 30 -2.03 0.36 -9.21
C THR A 30 -2.64 0.10 -10.59
N ARG A 31 -1.85 -0.33 -11.59
CA ARG A 31 -2.36 -0.78 -12.90
C ARG A 31 -3.33 -1.95 -12.79
N HIS A 32 -3.12 -2.84 -11.82
CA HIS A 32 -4.02 -3.97 -11.54
C HIS A 32 -5.16 -3.62 -10.59
N LYS A 33 -5.36 -2.31 -10.28
CA LYS A 33 -6.34 -1.80 -9.30
C LYS A 33 -6.12 -2.38 -7.90
N VAL A 34 -4.90 -2.78 -7.60
CA VAL A 34 -4.49 -3.23 -6.28
C VAL A 34 -3.96 -2.04 -5.51
N LYS A 35 -4.48 -1.84 -4.30
CA LYS A 35 -4.05 -0.75 -3.44
C LYS A 35 -2.87 -1.19 -2.57
N LEU A 36 -1.87 -0.35 -2.40
CA LEU A 36 -0.77 -0.61 -1.47
C LEU A 36 -0.95 0.25 -0.21
N LEU A 37 -0.98 -0.39 0.95
CA LEU A 37 -1.14 0.27 2.23
C LEU A 37 0.18 0.19 3.03
N CYS A 38 0.85 1.33 3.20
CA CYS A 38 2.05 1.44 4.04
C CYS A 38 1.67 1.94 5.44
N ILE A 39 1.88 1.09 6.46
CA ILE A 39 1.51 1.40 7.84
C ILE A 39 2.41 2.48 8.44
N ARG A 40 3.74 2.33 8.28
CA ARG A 40 4.73 3.23 8.90
C ARG A 40 4.57 4.66 8.41
N ASP A 41 4.45 4.82 7.10
CA ASP A 41 4.31 6.14 6.45
C ASP A 41 2.86 6.63 6.44
N ARG A 42 1.91 5.78 6.85
CA ARG A 42 0.46 6.04 6.78
C ARG A 42 0.03 6.50 5.38
N LEU A 43 0.55 5.83 4.36
CA LEU A 43 0.29 6.13 2.96
C LEU A 43 -0.49 5.00 2.29
N LEU A 44 -1.50 5.37 1.53
CA LEU A 44 -2.20 4.51 0.60
C LEU A 44 -1.77 4.89 -0.82
N PHE A 45 -1.36 3.90 -1.62
CA PHE A 45 -1.13 4.10 -3.04
C PHE A 45 -2.23 3.39 -3.82
N ASP A 46 -2.92 4.13 -4.68
CA ASP A 46 -3.92 3.60 -5.60
C ASP A 46 -3.75 4.22 -6.99
N GLU A 47 -4.71 3.98 -7.90
CA GLU A 47 -4.69 4.55 -9.26
C GLU A 47 -4.63 6.09 -9.28
N ASN A 48 -5.08 6.74 -8.21
CA ASN A 48 -5.01 8.20 -8.03
C ASN A 48 -3.66 8.70 -7.46
N GLY A 49 -2.72 7.80 -7.17
CA GLY A 49 -1.42 8.11 -6.58
C GLY A 49 -1.35 7.88 -5.07
N ALA A 50 -0.45 8.58 -4.40
CA ALA A 50 -0.21 8.43 -2.97
C ALA A 50 -1.11 9.39 -2.16
N ALA A 51 -1.95 8.84 -1.30
CA ALA A 51 -2.80 9.59 -0.39
C ALA A 51 -2.44 9.28 1.07
N PRO A 52 -2.37 10.30 1.96
CA PRO A 52 -2.25 10.07 3.39
C PRO A 52 -3.52 9.40 3.91
N ILE A 53 -3.35 8.39 4.75
CA ILE A 53 -4.47 7.75 5.45
C ILE A 53 -4.86 8.67 6.61
N LEU A 54 -5.81 9.56 6.36
CA LEU A 54 -6.46 10.33 7.40
C LEU A 54 -7.39 9.39 8.17
N THR A 55 -6.92 8.97 9.35
CA THR A 55 -7.66 8.15 10.32
C THR A 55 -7.73 6.67 9.94
N ILE A 56 -6.71 5.90 10.34
CA ILE A 56 -6.99 4.55 10.82
C ILE A 56 -7.81 4.78 12.10
N LYS A 57 -9.13 4.83 12.00
CA LYS A 57 -9.97 4.58 13.17
C LYS A 57 -9.46 3.25 13.69
N ASN A 58 -8.99 3.20 14.94
CA ASN A 58 -8.73 1.95 15.60
C ASN A 58 -10.06 1.19 15.57
N ALA A 59 -10.26 0.36 14.55
CA ALA A 59 -11.31 -0.62 14.57
C ALA A 59 -10.82 -1.61 15.61
N GLU A 60 -11.42 -1.51 16.80
CA GLU A 60 -11.26 -2.50 17.85
C GLU A 60 -11.53 -3.85 17.18
N CYS A 61 -10.50 -4.68 17.04
CA CYS A 61 -10.70 -6.04 16.52
C CYS A 61 -11.48 -6.76 17.62
N PRO A 62 -12.75 -7.15 17.39
CA PRO A 62 -13.45 -7.96 18.37
C PRO A 62 -12.66 -9.27 18.51
N LEU A 63 -12.20 -9.54 19.74
CA LEU A 63 -11.61 -10.81 20.15
C LEU A 63 -12.67 -11.92 20.15
#